data_AF-A0A6V8DZG6-F1
#
_entry.id   AF-A0A6V8DZG6-F1
#
_cell.length_a   1.000
_cell.length_b   1.000
_cell.length_c   1.000
_cell.angle_alpha   90.00
_cell.angle_beta   90.00
_cell.angle_gamma   90.00
#
_symmetry.space_group_name_H-M   'P 1'
#
loop_
_entity.id
_entity.type
_entity.pdbx_description
1 polymer ?
#
loop_
_entity_poly.entity_id
_entity_poly.type
_entity_poly.pdbx_seq_one_letter_code
_entity_poly.pdbx_strand_id
1 'polypeptide(L)'
;MATNLPILNLAVLLRTGICFLYGQFTLSLKHPLALATPMDTSNYEDQMAEYAGLFNRLALPILIVSGLLTVALSANLFISPPEFRTDLNDFAPESDSNKAHEEIHAFFPDESRPMFVHVTRDDGGNVLSMDSLIEMDADLAELKADGRVQLDAVVSWTTSPGMIQIALDEQSPGTTLTDYQDWPSLIDAVIEDDTTCAINPEDALLSTVNFVGSALINKNLDISKTCSYLTNGGGDAVPAADSTAWVIEINPELGEEERREIQHQIRLAFSDIGQSSSLTYSVASLDLMSYDIDKGTFDNLIILILFATMVVVALLFVAFRNVKGVLFPVVSLNVALVFTYGILNAIGIQFTALEVAVAPLVLGLGIDYAIHLQRSFAYHRNNTDDVAEAWMRACGKLSVPLSLAVVTTVAA
;
A
#
# COMPACT_ATOMS: atom_id res chain seq x y z
N MET A 1 13.67 -57.86 6.05
CA MET A 1 13.74 -57.21 4.72
C MET A 1 12.52 -56.31 4.61
N ALA A 2 12.59 -55.12 5.20
CA ALA A 2 11.51 -54.14 5.22
C ALA A 2 12.11 -52.74 5.45
N THR A 3 12.08 -51.95 4.38
CA THR A 3 11.89 -50.49 4.32
C THR A 3 12.06 -49.68 5.62
N ASN A 4 13.28 -49.23 5.88
CA ASN A 4 13.60 -48.10 6.75
C ASN A 4 14.27 -47.02 5.87
N LEU A 5 13.49 -46.09 5.32
CA LEU A 5 13.85 -44.73 4.86
C LEU A 5 12.59 -44.17 4.16
N PRO A 6 11.91 -43.14 4.71
CA PRO A 6 12.25 -41.76 4.33
C PRO A 6 11.82 -40.72 5.40
N ILE A 7 12.41 -40.73 6.59
CA ILE A 7 12.14 -39.72 7.65
C ILE A 7 13.28 -38.68 7.71
N LEU A 8 14.48 -39.05 7.24
CA LEU A 8 15.68 -38.20 7.32
C LEU A 8 15.70 -37.03 6.31
N ASN A 9 14.99 -37.13 5.18
CA ASN A 9 15.01 -36.09 4.15
C ASN A 9 14.10 -34.89 4.43
N LEU A 10 13.07 -35.05 5.28
CA LEU A 10 12.18 -33.94 5.66
C LEU A 10 12.77 -33.13 6.83
N ALA A 11 13.67 -33.73 7.63
CA ALA A 11 14.32 -33.10 8.78
C ALA A 11 15.40 -32.06 8.42
N VAL A 12 15.83 -32.03 7.16
CA VAL A 12 16.85 -31.09 6.66
C VAL A 12 16.23 -29.74 6.27
N LEU A 13 14.95 -29.74 5.87
CA LEU A 13 14.23 -28.57 5.38
C LEU A 13 14.03 -27.46 6.41
N LEU A 14 13.89 -27.83 7.69
CA LEU A 14 13.67 -26.88 8.79
C LEU A 14 14.99 -26.49 9.50
N ARG A 15 16.14 -26.81 8.88
CA ARG A 15 17.46 -26.81 9.53
C ARG A 15 18.46 -25.81 8.96
N THR A 16 18.12 -25.07 7.91
CA THR A 16 18.99 -24.03 7.34
C THR A 16 19.20 -22.83 8.27
N GLY A 17 18.36 -22.63 9.31
CA GLY A 17 18.56 -21.59 10.32
C GLY A 17 19.56 -21.91 11.43
N ILE A 18 19.79 -23.20 11.75
CA ILE A 18 20.60 -23.59 12.94
C ILE A 18 22.08 -23.82 12.60
N CYS A 19 22.43 -24.08 11.34
CA CYS A 19 23.83 -24.16 10.91
C CYS A 19 24.57 -22.80 11.03
N PHE A 20 23.84 -21.69 11.13
CA PHE A 20 24.41 -20.33 11.14
C PHE A 20 24.95 -19.87 12.51
N LEU A 21 24.47 -20.41 13.63
CA LEU A 21 24.78 -19.88 14.96
C LEU A 21 26.12 -20.35 15.56
N TYR A 22 26.77 -21.39 15.01
CA TYR A 22 27.98 -21.97 15.59
C TYR A 22 29.28 -21.70 14.82
N GLY A 23 29.22 -21.06 13.64
CA GLY A 23 30.40 -20.76 12.81
C GLY A 23 31.00 -19.36 12.98
N GLN A 24 30.35 -18.47 13.74
CA GLN A 24 30.84 -17.11 13.98
C GLN A 24 31.68 -17.08 15.26
N PHE A 25 33.01 -17.14 15.15
CA PHE A 25 33.97 -16.38 15.96
C PHE A 25 35.41 -16.88 15.67
N THR A 26 35.97 -16.52 14.52
CA THR A 26 37.41 -16.23 14.33
C THR A 26 37.66 -15.80 12.88
N LEU A 27 37.55 -14.50 12.60
CA LEU A 27 38.03 -13.91 11.34
C LEU A 27 39.13 -12.91 11.67
N SER A 28 40.38 -13.39 11.62
CA SER A 28 41.58 -12.55 11.70
C SER A 28 41.87 -12.00 10.30
N LEU A 29 41.50 -10.74 10.07
CA LEU A 29 41.80 -9.99 8.85
C LEU A 29 43.28 -9.64 8.79
N LYS A 30 44.09 -10.55 8.25
CA LYS A 30 45.44 -10.25 7.74
C LYS A 30 45.68 -11.08 6.48
N HIS A 31 45.32 -10.58 5.30
CA HIS A 31 46.08 -10.71 4.03
C HIS A 31 45.30 -10.03 2.87
N PRO A 32 45.98 -9.35 1.92
CA PRO A 32 45.35 -8.74 0.75
C PRO A 32 44.91 -9.81 -0.27
N LEU A 33 43.77 -9.57 -0.94
CA LEU A 33 43.13 -10.48 -1.90
C LEU A 33 44.06 -10.84 -3.08
N ALA A 34 44.41 -12.13 -3.19
CA ALA A 34 44.82 -12.76 -4.43
C ALA A 34 43.62 -13.51 -5.03
N LEU A 35 43.19 -13.12 -6.23
CA LEU A 35 42.12 -13.79 -6.98
C LEU A 35 42.56 -15.18 -7.45
N ALA A 36 41.64 -16.14 -7.33
CA ALA A 36 41.59 -17.46 -7.99
C ALA A 36 42.52 -18.59 -7.47
N THR A 37 42.33 -18.98 -6.20
CA THR A 37 42.39 -20.40 -5.83
C THR A 37 40.98 -20.87 -5.51
N PRO A 38 40.53 -22.07 -5.95
CA PRO A 38 39.24 -22.60 -5.53
C PRO A 38 39.27 -22.70 -4.00
N MET A 39 38.29 -22.08 -3.35
CA MET A 39 38.25 -22.02 -1.90
C MET A 39 38.18 -23.45 -1.33
N ASP A 40 39.25 -23.84 -0.63
CA ASP A 40 39.35 -25.16 -0.03
C ASP A 40 38.42 -25.24 1.19
N THR A 41 37.34 -25.99 1.03
CA THR A 41 36.31 -26.19 2.06
C THR A 41 36.44 -27.55 2.75
N SER A 42 37.45 -28.35 2.40
CA SER A 42 37.65 -29.72 2.92
C SER A 42 37.66 -29.78 4.45
N ASN A 43 38.35 -28.84 5.11
CA ASN A 43 38.39 -28.75 6.57
C ASN A 43 37.00 -28.51 7.18
N TYR A 44 36.17 -27.66 6.56
CA TYR A 44 34.79 -27.41 7.03
C TYR A 44 33.88 -28.62 6.76
N GLU A 45 34.06 -29.31 5.64
CA GLU A 45 33.34 -30.54 5.34
C GLU A 45 33.62 -31.63 6.40
N ASP A 46 34.89 -31.84 6.74
CA ASP A 46 35.29 -32.84 7.74
C ASP A 46 34.84 -32.46 9.15
N GLN A 47 34.99 -31.18 9.56
CA GLN A 47 34.47 -30.71 10.85
C GLN A 47 32.96 -30.90 10.98
N MET A 48 32.20 -30.60 9.92
CA MET A 48 30.75 -30.81 9.94
C MET A 48 30.39 -32.30 9.96
N ALA A 49 31.15 -33.15 9.27
CA ALA A 49 30.95 -34.60 9.25
C ALA A 49 31.00 -35.22 10.66
N GLU A 50 31.85 -34.72 11.57
CA GLU A 50 31.90 -35.19 12.96
C GLU A 50 30.57 -35.04 13.70
N TYR A 51 29.75 -34.06 13.32
CA TYR A 51 28.42 -33.84 13.91
C TYR A 51 27.31 -34.73 13.31
N ALA A 52 27.61 -35.58 12.32
CA ALA A 52 26.62 -36.45 11.67
C ALA A 52 25.87 -37.34 12.66
N GLY A 53 26.58 -37.91 13.64
CA GLY A 53 25.98 -38.76 14.67
C GLY A 53 25.00 -38.00 15.58
N LEU A 54 25.34 -36.76 15.95
CA LEU A 54 24.45 -35.87 16.71
C LEU A 54 23.25 -35.46 15.85
N PHE A 55 23.48 -35.10 14.59
CA PHE A 55 22.44 -34.74 13.65
C PHE A 55 21.40 -35.84 13.49
N ASN A 56 21.84 -37.08 13.25
CA ASN A 56 20.94 -38.21 13.06
C ASN A 56 20.05 -38.45 14.30
N ARG A 57 20.61 -38.32 15.51
CA ARG A 57 19.84 -38.47 16.77
C ARG A 57 18.82 -37.35 16.98
N LEU A 58 19.18 -36.12 16.61
CA LEU A 58 18.32 -34.94 16.79
C LEU A 58 17.36 -34.69 15.62
N ALA A 59 17.45 -35.44 14.52
CA ALA A 59 16.65 -35.21 13.31
C ALA A 59 15.14 -35.20 13.59
N LEU A 60 14.63 -36.18 14.33
CA LEU A 60 13.21 -36.27 14.66
C LEU A 60 12.75 -35.17 15.64
N PRO A 61 13.43 -34.91 16.77
CA PRO A 61 13.12 -33.76 17.63
C PRO A 61 13.10 -32.43 16.89
N ILE A 62 14.07 -32.19 16.01
CA ILE A 62 14.16 -30.95 15.24
C ILE A 62 12.95 -30.82 14.32
N LEU A 63 12.58 -31.88 13.60
CA LEU A 63 11.41 -31.87 12.72
C LEU A 63 10.11 -31.60 13.50
N ILE A 64 9.95 -32.21 14.68
CA ILE A 64 8.77 -31.99 15.53
C ILE A 64 8.71 -30.54 16.01
N VAL A 65 9.78 -30.03 16.61
CA VAL A 65 9.82 -28.66 17.16
C VAL A 65 9.58 -27.64 16.07
N SER A 66 10.28 -27.77 14.96
CA SER A 66 10.19 -26.82 13.86
C SER A 66 8.86 -26.94 13.10
N GLY A 67 8.30 -28.14 12.98
CA GLY A 67 6.94 -28.35 12.46
C GLY A 67 5.88 -27.71 13.35
N LEU A 68 5.98 -27.88 14.67
CA LEU A 68 5.08 -27.21 15.63
C LEU A 68 5.21 -25.68 15.54
N LEU A 69 6.43 -25.15 15.42
CA LEU A 69 6.66 -23.72 15.25
C LEU A 69 6.06 -23.20 13.93
N THR A 70 6.23 -23.95 12.84
CA THR A 70 5.61 -23.63 11.55
C THR A 70 4.09 -23.57 11.66
N VAL A 71 3.49 -24.57 12.32
CA VAL A 71 2.04 -24.62 12.55
C VAL A 71 1.58 -23.47 13.43
N ALA A 72 2.32 -23.13 14.49
CA ALA A 72 2.00 -22.02 15.36
C ALA A 72 2.04 -20.67 14.63
N LEU A 73 3.10 -20.41 13.84
CA LEU A 73 3.23 -19.21 13.03
C LEU A 73 2.17 -19.14 11.93
N SER A 74 1.89 -20.26 11.28
CA SER A 74 0.79 -20.34 10.29
C SER A 74 -0.55 -20.05 10.94
N ALA A 75 -0.83 -20.63 12.11
CA ALA A 75 -2.07 -20.39 12.85
C ALA A 75 -2.20 -18.92 13.28
N ASN A 76 -1.11 -18.29 13.70
CA ASN A 76 -1.08 -16.85 13.98
C ASN A 76 -1.44 -16.02 12.73
N LEU A 77 -0.87 -16.33 11.56
CA LEU A 77 -1.24 -15.66 10.30
C LEU A 77 -2.70 -15.90 9.87
N PHE A 78 -3.32 -17.02 10.25
CA PHE A 78 -4.73 -17.27 9.95
C PHE A 78 -5.69 -16.60 10.94
N ILE A 79 -5.33 -16.56 12.23
CA ILE A 79 -6.18 -15.98 13.29
C ILE A 79 -6.06 -14.46 13.31
N SER A 80 -4.87 -13.95 13.05
CA SER A 80 -4.53 -12.53 13.02
C SER A 80 -3.83 -12.25 11.68
N PRO A 81 -4.60 -12.20 10.57
CA PRO A 81 -4.02 -11.94 9.27
C PRO A 81 -3.28 -10.60 9.27
N PRO A 82 -2.14 -10.50 8.56
CA PRO A 82 -1.43 -9.24 8.43
C PRO A 82 -2.34 -8.24 7.70
N GLU A 83 -2.56 -7.11 8.33
CA GLU A 83 -3.18 -5.95 7.70
C GLU A 83 -2.10 -5.08 7.08
N PHE A 84 -2.32 -4.69 5.83
CA PHE A 84 -1.48 -3.71 5.16
C PHE A 84 -1.97 -2.31 5.56
N ARG A 85 -1.04 -1.50 6.05
CA ARG A 85 -1.23 -0.11 6.45
C ARG A 85 -0.14 0.71 5.77
N THR A 86 -0.49 1.29 4.64
CA THR A 86 0.44 2.09 3.86
C THR A 86 0.25 3.57 4.17
N ASP A 87 1.18 4.16 4.93
CA ASP A 87 1.31 5.60 5.02
C ASP A 87 2.14 6.11 3.83
N LEU A 88 1.61 7.07 3.08
CA LEU A 88 2.32 7.68 1.95
C LEU A 88 3.57 8.46 2.41
N ASN A 89 3.60 8.91 3.66
CA ASN A 89 4.76 9.58 4.24
C ASN A 89 5.96 8.64 4.39
N ASP A 90 5.75 7.33 4.55
CA ASP A 90 6.82 6.33 4.63
C ASP A 90 7.64 6.24 3.32
N PHE A 91 7.10 6.74 2.21
CA PHE A 91 7.77 6.78 0.91
C PHE A 91 8.49 8.11 0.65
N ALA A 92 8.33 9.10 1.53
CA ALA A 92 8.97 10.40 1.35
C ALA A 92 10.46 10.31 1.69
N PRO A 93 11.37 10.77 0.81
CA PRO A 93 12.79 10.72 1.08
C PRO A 93 13.16 11.63 2.25
N GLU A 94 14.05 11.17 3.14
CA GLU A 94 14.60 12.02 4.20
C GLU A 94 15.22 13.29 3.58
N SER A 95 14.64 14.44 3.91
CA SER A 95 15.06 15.74 3.41
C SER A 95 14.98 16.79 4.50
N ASP A 96 15.69 17.91 4.33
CA ASP A 96 15.57 19.04 5.25
C ASP A 96 14.11 19.55 5.29
N SER A 97 13.36 19.41 4.18
CA SER A 97 11.93 19.71 4.13
C SER A 97 11.09 18.77 4.99
N ASN A 98 11.38 17.45 4.99
CA ASN A 98 10.66 16.49 5.85
C ASN A 98 10.93 16.77 7.33
N LYS A 99 12.19 17.06 7.70
CA LYS A 99 12.54 17.43 9.07
C LYS A 99 11.83 18.71 9.52
N ALA A 100 11.83 19.72 8.65
CA ALA A 100 11.09 20.96 8.93
C ALA A 100 9.59 20.71 9.07
N HIS A 101 9.01 19.82 8.26
CA HIS A 101 7.60 19.42 8.36
C HIS A 101 7.31 18.72 9.70
N GLU A 102 8.12 17.75 10.12
CA GLU A 102 7.99 17.07 11.43
C GLU A 102 8.11 18.06 12.60
N GLU A 103 9.07 18.99 12.54
CA GLU A 103 9.26 20.03 13.56
C GLU A 103 8.04 20.96 13.64
N ILE A 104 7.46 21.35 12.51
CA ILE A 104 6.22 22.15 12.47
C ILE A 104 5.06 21.35 13.05
N HIS A 105 4.92 20.08 12.63
CA HIS A 105 3.82 19.21 13.04
C HIS A 105 3.80 18.95 14.56
N ALA A 106 4.96 18.98 15.22
CA ALA A 106 5.06 18.87 16.68
C ALA A 106 4.38 20.04 17.42
N PHE A 107 4.22 21.20 16.79
CA PHE A 107 3.57 22.38 17.36
C PHE A 107 2.23 22.72 16.71
N PHE A 108 2.01 22.26 15.47
CA PHE A 108 0.80 22.44 14.68
C PHE A 108 0.31 21.05 14.26
N PRO A 109 -0.44 20.34 15.13
CA PRO A 109 -0.87 18.97 14.84
C PRO A 109 -1.82 18.93 13.64
N ASP A 110 -1.84 17.75 13.00
CA ASP A 110 -2.47 17.38 11.73
C ASP A 110 -3.35 18.45 11.07
N GLU A 111 -2.82 18.94 9.95
CA GLU A 111 -3.54 19.67 8.91
C GLU A 111 -4.86 18.96 8.59
N SER A 112 -5.87 19.73 8.16
CA SER A 112 -7.14 19.17 7.73
C SER A 112 -6.92 17.93 6.85
N ARG A 113 -7.82 16.94 6.95
CA ARG A 113 -7.77 15.75 6.08
C ARG A 113 -8.77 15.97 4.95
N PRO A 114 -8.42 16.72 3.89
CA PRO A 114 -9.33 17.03 2.82
C PRO A 114 -9.56 15.80 1.96
N MET A 115 -10.83 15.56 1.69
CA MET A 115 -11.28 14.73 0.62
C MET A 115 -11.78 15.65 -0.50
N PHE A 116 -11.18 15.53 -1.67
CA PHE A 116 -11.52 16.32 -2.85
C PHE A 116 -12.57 15.58 -3.67
N VAL A 117 -13.62 16.29 -4.07
CA VAL A 117 -14.65 15.77 -4.97
C VAL A 117 -14.65 16.60 -6.24
N HIS A 118 -14.24 15.99 -7.34
CA HIS A 118 -14.30 16.59 -8.67
C HIS A 118 -15.66 16.31 -9.28
N VAL A 119 -16.38 17.38 -9.63
CA VAL A 119 -17.75 17.33 -10.16
C VAL A 119 -17.74 17.78 -11.60
N THR A 120 -18.33 16.97 -12.48
CA THR A 120 -18.50 17.23 -13.91
C THR A 120 -19.90 16.84 -14.35
N ARG A 121 -20.40 17.43 -15.44
CA ARG A 121 -21.58 16.92 -16.13
C ARG A 121 -21.24 15.81 -17.11
N ASP A 122 -22.10 14.81 -17.21
CA ASP A 122 -21.93 13.66 -18.11
C ASP A 122 -22.02 14.04 -19.59
N ASP A 123 -22.81 15.07 -19.90
CA ASP A 123 -22.97 15.61 -21.25
C ASP A 123 -21.85 16.58 -21.67
N GLY A 124 -20.89 16.85 -20.78
CA GLY A 124 -19.84 17.86 -20.99
C GLY A 124 -20.37 19.30 -20.99
N GLY A 125 -21.58 19.51 -20.48
CA GLY A 125 -22.20 20.83 -20.34
C GLY A 125 -21.56 21.68 -19.25
N ASN A 126 -22.12 22.86 -19.05
CA ASN A 126 -21.66 23.80 -18.04
C ASN A 126 -22.02 23.34 -16.63
N VAL A 127 -21.03 23.04 -15.79
CA VAL A 127 -21.23 22.58 -14.42
C VAL A 127 -21.79 23.67 -13.50
N LEU A 128 -21.65 24.94 -13.88
CA LEU A 128 -22.15 26.09 -13.12
C LEU A 128 -23.53 26.57 -13.60
N SER A 129 -24.20 25.83 -14.47
CA SER A 129 -25.57 26.17 -14.85
C SER A 129 -26.53 26.05 -13.66
N MET A 130 -27.66 26.76 -13.70
CA MET A 130 -28.61 26.79 -12.58
C MET A 130 -29.19 25.39 -12.27
N ASP A 131 -29.50 24.62 -13.31
CA ASP A 131 -29.93 23.23 -13.18
C ASP A 131 -28.86 22.36 -12.51
N SER A 132 -27.59 22.52 -12.87
CA SER A 132 -26.48 21.79 -12.25
C SER A 132 -26.32 22.15 -10.77
N LEU A 133 -26.46 23.43 -10.41
CA LEU A 133 -26.35 23.88 -9.01
C LEU A 133 -27.49 23.35 -8.14
N ILE A 134 -28.72 23.34 -8.66
CA ILE A 134 -29.89 22.77 -7.98
C ILE A 134 -29.73 21.25 -7.83
N GLU A 135 -29.28 20.55 -8.87
CA GLU A 135 -29.02 19.11 -8.82
C GLU A 135 -27.91 18.78 -7.83
N MET A 136 -26.81 19.55 -7.81
CA MET A 136 -25.75 19.41 -6.81
C MET A 136 -26.23 19.58 -5.37
N ASP A 137 -27.16 20.51 -5.11
CA ASP A 137 -27.73 20.72 -3.79
C ASP A 137 -28.60 19.54 -3.35
N ALA A 138 -29.41 19.02 -4.26
CA ALA A 138 -30.21 17.81 -4.03
C ALA A 138 -29.33 16.58 -3.76
N ASP A 139 -28.29 16.38 -4.58
CA ASP A 139 -27.33 15.28 -4.45
C ASP A 139 -26.54 15.39 -3.13
N LEU A 140 -26.17 16.61 -2.72
CA LEU A 140 -25.53 16.84 -1.42
C LEU A 140 -26.47 16.53 -0.25
N ALA A 141 -27.76 16.85 -0.36
CA ALA A 141 -28.76 16.51 0.64
C ALA A 141 -28.98 14.99 0.74
N GLU A 142 -29.01 14.29 -0.41
CA GLU A 142 -29.07 12.82 -0.46
C GLU A 142 -27.84 12.18 0.18
N LEU A 143 -26.64 12.66 -0.17
CA LEU A 143 -25.38 12.21 0.41
C LEU A 143 -25.39 12.33 1.94
N LYS A 144 -25.82 13.49 2.46
CA LYS A 144 -25.89 13.73 3.91
C LYS A 144 -26.95 12.88 4.62
N ALA A 145 -27.93 12.36 3.88
CA ALA A 145 -28.97 11.47 4.41
C ALA A 145 -28.60 9.98 4.31
N ASP A 146 -27.56 9.62 3.55
CA ASP A 146 -27.09 8.24 3.42
C ASP A 146 -26.57 7.70 4.77
N GLY A 147 -27.07 6.55 5.20
CA GLY A 147 -26.71 5.94 6.48
C GLY A 147 -25.25 5.50 6.59
N ARG A 148 -24.50 5.48 5.48
CA ARG A 148 -23.05 5.23 5.44
C ARG A 148 -22.24 6.48 5.78
N VAL A 149 -22.79 7.68 5.60
CA VAL A 149 -22.11 8.96 5.80
C VAL A 149 -22.25 9.42 7.24
N GLN A 150 -21.16 9.35 7.99
CA GLN A 150 -21.10 9.80 9.38
C GLN A 150 -20.87 11.32 9.42
N LEU A 151 -21.94 12.10 9.64
CA LEU A 151 -21.88 13.56 9.60
C LEU A 151 -20.95 14.16 10.67
N ASP A 152 -20.80 13.49 11.82
CA ASP A 152 -19.89 13.87 12.91
C ASP A 152 -18.41 13.62 12.60
N ALA A 153 -18.13 12.78 11.60
CA ALA A 153 -16.78 12.57 11.09
C ALA A 153 -16.33 13.68 10.12
N VAL A 154 -17.25 14.53 9.63
CA VAL A 154 -16.95 15.62 8.70
C VAL A 154 -17.00 16.96 9.42
N VAL A 155 -15.87 17.67 9.41
CA VAL A 155 -15.71 18.97 10.08
C VAL A 155 -16.22 20.12 9.21
N SER A 156 -16.00 20.03 7.89
CA SER A 156 -16.36 21.10 6.96
C SER A 156 -16.80 20.57 5.60
N TRP A 157 -17.79 21.22 5.00
CA TRP A 157 -18.35 20.92 3.69
C TRP A 157 -18.20 22.15 2.78
N THR A 158 -17.08 22.26 2.08
CA THR A 158 -16.86 23.32 1.09
C THR A 158 -17.32 22.82 -0.28
N THR A 159 -18.59 23.06 -0.60
CA THR A 159 -19.24 22.62 -1.84
C THR A 159 -19.77 23.81 -2.62
N SER A 160 -19.85 23.72 -3.95
CA SER A 160 -20.36 24.80 -4.80
C SER A 160 -21.77 25.27 -4.42
N PRO A 161 -22.79 24.38 -4.26
CA PRO A 161 -24.12 24.81 -3.79
C PRO A 161 -24.06 25.38 -2.37
N GLY A 162 -23.25 24.81 -1.47
CA GLY A 162 -23.11 25.29 -0.11
C GLY A 162 -22.50 26.70 -0.02
N MET A 163 -21.53 27.03 -0.87
CA MET A 163 -20.95 28.38 -0.93
C MET A 163 -21.97 29.42 -1.41
N ILE A 164 -22.81 29.07 -2.38
CA ILE A 164 -23.89 29.95 -2.84
C ILE A 164 -24.94 30.10 -1.74
N GLN A 165 -25.30 29.03 -1.05
CA GLN A 165 -26.24 29.09 0.07
C GLN A 165 -25.73 29.97 1.21
N ILE A 166 -24.43 29.93 1.54
CA ILE A 166 -23.84 30.85 2.52
C ILE A 166 -24.01 32.30 2.09
N ALA A 167 -23.77 32.61 0.81
CA ALA A 167 -23.94 33.96 0.28
C ALA A 167 -25.42 34.42 0.31
N LEU A 168 -26.36 33.50 0.03
CA LEU A 168 -27.81 33.74 0.19
C LEU A 168 -28.20 33.95 1.65
N ASP A 169 -27.65 33.17 2.59
CA ASP A 169 -27.92 33.34 4.02
C ASP A 169 -27.46 34.70 4.54
N GLU A 170 -26.40 35.26 3.96
CA GLU A 170 -25.89 36.60 4.28
C GLU A 170 -26.72 37.74 3.65
N GLN A 171 -27.13 37.60 2.40
CA GLN A 171 -27.71 38.70 1.61
C GLN A 171 -29.24 38.61 1.41
N SER A 172 -29.80 37.41 1.40
CA SER A 172 -31.22 37.13 1.29
C SER A 172 -31.71 36.09 2.33
N PRO A 173 -31.68 36.43 3.63
CA PRO A 173 -31.93 35.48 4.71
C PRO A 173 -33.29 34.78 4.60
N GLY A 174 -33.29 33.44 4.71
CA GLY A 174 -34.50 32.61 4.68
C GLY A 174 -34.93 32.13 3.30
N THR A 175 -34.16 32.47 2.25
CA THR A 175 -34.27 31.86 0.93
C THR A 175 -33.31 30.68 0.80
N THR A 176 -33.60 29.79 -0.14
CA THR A 176 -32.77 28.64 -0.50
C THR A 176 -32.38 28.75 -1.97
N LEU A 177 -31.31 28.07 -2.36
CA LEU A 177 -30.88 27.99 -3.76
C LEU A 177 -32.03 27.58 -4.71
N THR A 178 -32.93 26.71 -4.25
CA THR A 178 -34.08 26.23 -5.05
C THR A 178 -35.17 27.28 -5.30
N ASP A 179 -35.18 28.39 -4.56
CA ASP A 179 -36.14 29.49 -4.75
C ASP A 179 -35.84 30.31 -6.02
N TYR A 180 -34.63 30.18 -6.57
CA TYR A 180 -34.17 30.87 -7.76
C TYR A 180 -34.20 29.94 -8.97
N GLN A 181 -34.57 30.45 -10.15
CA GLN A 181 -34.72 29.65 -11.38
C GLN A 181 -33.67 29.99 -12.44
N ASP A 182 -32.99 31.12 -12.29
CA ASP A 182 -31.99 31.61 -13.23
C ASP A 182 -30.89 32.39 -12.51
N TRP A 183 -29.76 32.56 -13.20
CA TRP A 183 -28.61 33.29 -12.67
C TRP A 183 -28.85 34.79 -12.41
N PRO A 184 -29.61 35.54 -13.24
CA PRO A 184 -29.92 36.93 -12.97
C PRO A 184 -30.64 37.12 -11.62
N SER A 185 -31.68 36.34 -11.34
CA SER A 185 -32.41 36.43 -10.06
C SER A 185 -31.55 36.03 -8.86
N LEU A 186 -30.65 35.05 -9.03
CA LEU A 186 -29.68 34.67 -7.99
C LEU A 186 -28.65 35.78 -7.73
N ILE A 187 -28.10 36.37 -8.80
CA ILE A 187 -27.12 37.46 -8.70
C ILE A 187 -27.75 38.69 -8.04
N ASP A 188 -28.95 39.09 -8.44
CA ASP A 188 -29.64 40.25 -7.87
C ASP A 188 -29.98 40.06 -6.38
N ALA A 189 -30.04 38.81 -5.91
CA ALA A 189 -30.27 38.49 -4.50
C ALA A 189 -29.00 38.46 -3.65
N VAL A 190 -27.84 38.22 -4.26
CA VAL A 190 -26.55 38.02 -3.57
C VAL A 190 -25.61 39.21 -3.73
N ILE A 191 -25.70 39.95 -4.84
CA ILE A 191 -24.78 41.02 -5.21
C ILE A 191 -25.52 42.36 -5.12
N GLU A 192 -24.85 43.37 -4.54
CA GLU A 192 -25.38 44.74 -4.47
C GLU A 192 -25.46 45.40 -5.87
N ASP A 193 -26.51 46.20 -6.11
CA ASP A 193 -26.86 46.83 -7.39
C ASP A 193 -25.74 47.65 -8.06
N ASP A 194 -24.76 48.16 -7.30
CA ASP A 194 -23.65 48.99 -7.79
C ASP A 194 -22.34 48.22 -7.98
N THR A 195 -22.36 46.89 -7.79
CA THR A 195 -21.20 46.04 -8.02
C THR A 195 -20.91 45.93 -9.51
N THR A 196 -19.68 46.30 -9.91
CA THR A 196 -19.22 46.14 -11.29
C THR A 196 -18.00 45.22 -11.34
N CYS A 197 -17.82 44.49 -12.44
CA CYS A 197 -16.56 43.80 -12.73
C CYS A 197 -15.50 44.81 -13.17
N ALA A 198 -15.15 45.77 -12.31
CA ALA A 198 -14.04 46.66 -12.57
C ALA A 198 -12.73 45.88 -12.38
N ILE A 199 -11.84 45.95 -13.37
CA ILE A 199 -10.47 45.44 -13.27
C ILE A 199 -9.66 46.45 -12.47
N ASN A 200 -10.03 46.71 -11.22
CA ASN A 200 -9.21 47.50 -10.31
C ASN A 200 -8.47 46.52 -9.39
N PRO A 201 -7.13 46.50 -9.38
CA PRO A 201 -6.33 45.62 -8.51
C PRO A 201 -6.60 45.79 -7.00
N GLU A 202 -7.32 46.84 -6.61
CA GLU A 202 -7.72 47.13 -5.22
C GLU A 202 -9.08 46.54 -4.84
N ASP A 203 -9.85 45.97 -5.78
CA ASP A 203 -11.15 45.38 -5.47
C ASP A 203 -10.98 44.00 -4.82
N ALA A 204 -11.22 43.96 -3.52
CA ALA A 204 -11.20 42.74 -2.69
C ALA A 204 -12.14 41.64 -3.21
N LEU A 205 -13.19 42.00 -3.94
CA LEU A 205 -14.10 41.05 -4.56
C LEU A 205 -13.44 40.28 -5.70
N LEU A 206 -12.69 40.97 -6.58
CA LEU A 206 -12.03 40.32 -7.73
C LEU A 206 -10.88 39.41 -7.26
N SER A 207 -10.18 39.78 -6.19
CA SER A 207 -9.14 38.92 -5.59
C SER A 207 -9.74 37.69 -4.90
N THR A 208 -10.90 37.83 -4.25
CA THR A 208 -11.62 36.70 -3.64
C THR A 208 -12.22 35.76 -4.68
N VAL A 209 -12.86 36.29 -5.73
CA VAL A 209 -13.38 35.50 -6.85
C VAL A 209 -12.25 34.80 -7.60
N ASN A 210 -11.12 35.46 -7.82
CA ASN A 210 -9.95 34.81 -8.39
C ASN A 210 -9.37 33.74 -7.47
N PHE A 211 -9.35 33.95 -6.15
CA PHE A 211 -8.85 32.95 -5.21
C PHE A 211 -9.77 31.71 -5.14
N VAL A 212 -11.07 31.89 -4.95
CA VAL A 212 -12.06 30.80 -4.89
C VAL A 212 -12.19 30.13 -6.27
N GLY A 213 -12.31 30.92 -7.33
CA GLY A 213 -12.38 30.43 -8.71
C GLY A 213 -11.12 29.69 -9.14
N SER A 214 -9.93 30.12 -8.71
CA SER A 214 -8.67 29.41 -9.04
C SER A 214 -8.43 28.16 -8.19
N ALA A 215 -9.05 28.06 -7.01
CA ALA A 215 -8.90 26.92 -6.11
C ALA A 215 -9.93 25.80 -6.34
N LEU A 216 -11.21 26.16 -6.57
CA LEU A 216 -12.34 25.23 -6.56
C LEU A 216 -13.09 25.13 -7.90
N ILE A 217 -12.71 25.93 -8.89
CA ILE A 217 -13.34 25.90 -10.22
C ILE A 217 -12.27 25.60 -11.27
N ASN A 218 -12.68 24.94 -12.35
CA ASN A 218 -11.77 24.64 -13.44
C ASN A 218 -11.14 25.93 -14.02
N LYS A 219 -9.90 25.81 -14.50
CA LYS A 219 -9.13 26.92 -15.11
C LYS A 219 -9.82 27.55 -16.32
N ASN A 220 -10.80 26.88 -16.92
CA ASN A 220 -11.59 27.39 -18.03
C ASN A 220 -12.79 28.25 -17.60
N LEU A 221 -12.87 28.65 -16.32
CA LEU A 221 -13.90 29.55 -15.80
C LEU A 221 -14.03 30.82 -16.65
N ASP A 222 -15.21 31.02 -17.23
CA ASP A 222 -15.61 32.21 -17.98
C ASP A 222 -16.76 32.91 -17.26
N ILE A 223 -16.46 34.08 -16.70
CA ILE A 223 -17.43 34.97 -16.02
C ILE A 223 -17.84 36.16 -16.90
N SER A 224 -17.47 36.19 -18.18
CA SER A 224 -17.72 37.34 -19.07
C SER A 224 -19.19 37.71 -19.18
N LYS A 225 -20.08 36.70 -19.20
CA LYS A 225 -21.54 36.87 -19.21
C LYS A 225 -22.04 37.51 -17.92
N THR A 226 -21.58 37.01 -16.77
CA THR A 226 -21.89 37.57 -15.44
C THR A 226 -21.43 39.03 -15.34
N CYS A 227 -20.22 39.34 -15.82
CA CYS A 227 -19.71 40.70 -15.83
C CYS A 227 -20.45 41.64 -16.78
N SER A 228 -20.89 41.14 -17.93
CA SER A 228 -21.73 41.91 -18.86
C SER A 228 -23.09 42.24 -18.24
N TYR A 229 -23.67 41.29 -17.51
CA TYR A 229 -24.90 41.48 -16.76
C TYR A 229 -24.74 42.55 -15.67
N LEU A 230 -23.72 42.46 -14.82
CA LEU A 230 -23.46 43.47 -13.78
C LEU A 230 -23.23 44.88 -14.32
N THR A 231 -22.66 45.00 -15.53
CA THR A 231 -22.37 46.32 -16.13
C THR A 231 -23.56 46.90 -16.90
N ASN A 232 -24.31 46.05 -17.62
CA ASN A 232 -25.29 46.50 -18.61
C ASN A 232 -26.74 46.07 -18.29
N GLY A 233 -26.95 45.28 -17.24
CA GLY A 233 -28.26 44.74 -16.83
C GLY A 233 -28.91 43.78 -17.83
N GLY A 234 -28.14 43.19 -18.75
CA GLY A 234 -28.66 42.35 -19.82
C GLY A 234 -27.85 41.08 -20.06
N GLY A 235 -28.53 39.98 -20.35
CA GLY A 235 -27.93 38.66 -20.59
C GLY A 235 -28.51 37.58 -19.68
N ASP A 236 -28.01 36.36 -19.83
CA ASP A 236 -28.36 35.22 -18.96
C ASP A 236 -27.49 35.15 -17.70
N ALA A 237 -26.43 35.97 -17.61
CA ALA A 237 -25.51 36.10 -16.47
C ALA A 237 -24.81 34.81 -16.02
N VAL A 238 -24.98 33.70 -16.75
CA VAL A 238 -24.49 32.37 -16.38
C VAL A 238 -22.96 32.29 -16.57
N PRO A 239 -22.18 32.04 -15.49
CA PRO A 239 -20.76 31.72 -15.62
C PRO A 239 -20.60 30.31 -16.20
N ALA A 240 -19.50 30.07 -16.93
CA ALA A 240 -19.23 28.78 -17.54
C ALA A 240 -17.95 28.13 -16.99
N ALA A 241 -18.02 26.84 -16.64
CA ALA A 241 -16.85 26.02 -16.35
C ALA A 241 -17.13 24.54 -16.65
N ASP A 242 -16.08 23.78 -16.96
CA ASP A 242 -16.21 22.33 -17.25
C ASP A 242 -16.35 21.49 -15.97
N SER A 243 -15.82 21.98 -14.85
CA SER A 243 -15.86 21.29 -13.56
C SER A 243 -15.67 22.20 -12.37
N THR A 244 -16.08 21.69 -11.22
CA THR A 244 -15.85 22.29 -9.90
C THR A 244 -15.28 21.22 -8.96
N ALA A 245 -14.49 21.63 -7.99
CA ALA A 245 -13.92 20.80 -6.95
C ALA A 245 -14.56 21.18 -5.61
N TRP A 246 -15.03 20.19 -4.87
CA TRP A 246 -15.45 20.35 -3.49
C TRP A 246 -14.34 19.87 -2.55
N VAL A 247 -14.30 20.44 -1.36
CA VAL A 247 -13.40 20.04 -0.29
C VAL A 247 -14.22 19.66 0.92
N ILE A 248 -14.15 18.40 1.30
CA ILE A 248 -14.80 17.83 2.47
C ILE A 248 -13.70 17.55 3.50
N GLU A 249 -13.68 18.28 4.60
CA GLU A 249 -12.66 18.11 5.64
C GLU A 249 -13.09 17.05 6.63
N ILE A 250 -12.34 15.95 6.70
CA ILE A 250 -12.59 14.86 7.63
C ILE A 250 -11.88 15.16 8.96
N ASN A 251 -12.51 14.76 10.06
CA ASN A 251 -11.98 14.97 11.40
C ASN A 251 -10.58 14.33 11.53
N PRO A 252 -9.52 15.14 11.74
CA PRO A 252 -8.15 14.64 11.84
C PRO A 252 -7.92 13.83 13.12
N GLU A 253 -8.77 13.98 14.15
CA GLU A 253 -8.66 13.26 15.43
C GLU A 253 -9.09 11.79 15.33
N LEU A 254 -9.74 11.39 14.23
CA LEU A 254 -10.14 10.00 13.99
C LEU A 254 -8.92 9.11 13.74
N GLY A 255 -9.01 7.86 14.22
CA GLY A 255 -7.98 6.86 13.93
C GLY A 255 -7.85 6.64 12.42
N GLU A 256 -6.63 6.45 11.93
CA GLU A 256 -6.35 6.34 10.48
C GLU A 256 -7.19 5.26 9.77
N GLU A 257 -7.38 4.10 10.40
CA GLU A 257 -8.19 3.01 9.86
C GLU A 257 -9.68 3.39 9.75
N GLU A 258 -10.22 3.97 10.81
CA GLU A 258 -11.60 4.47 10.85
C GLU A 258 -11.81 5.57 9.81
N ARG A 259 -10.87 6.52 9.73
CA ARG A 259 -10.90 7.63 8.78
C ARG A 259 -10.87 7.16 7.32
N ARG A 260 -10.02 6.18 7.00
CA ARG A 260 -9.95 5.56 5.66
C ARG A 260 -11.26 4.87 5.29
N GLU A 261 -11.83 4.09 6.21
CA GLU A 261 -13.09 3.39 5.96
C GLU A 261 -14.26 4.38 5.79
N ILE A 262 -14.34 5.43 6.60
CA ILE A 262 -15.36 6.49 6.46
C ILE A 262 -15.27 7.16 5.09
N GLN A 263 -14.07 7.57 4.66
CA GLN A 263 -13.91 8.20 3.35
C GLN A 263 -14.23 7.23 2.21
N HIS A 264 -13.90 5.94 2.36
CA HIS A 264 -14.32 4.91 1.42
C HIS A 264 -15.84 4.79 1.31
N GLN A 265 -16.55 4.81 2.43
CA GLN A 265 -18.02 4.81 2.45
C GLN A 265 -18.61 6.05 1.78
N ILE A 266 -18.05 7.23 2.02
CA ILE A 266 -18.49 8.46 1.34
C ILE A 266 -18.25 8.37 -0.18
N ARG A 267 -17.09 7.83 -0.61
CA ARG A 267 -16.81 7.58 -2.04
C ARG A 267 -17.86 6.65 -2.68
N LEU A 268 -18.28 5.59 -1.97
CA LEU A 268 -19.33 4.70 -2.46
C LEU A 268 -20.68 5.41 -2.57
N ALA A 269 -21.04 6.24 -1.59
CA ALA A 269 -22.28 7.01 -1.63
C ALA A 269 -22.30 7.99 -2.82
N PHE A 270 -21.21 8.72 -3.08
CA PHE A 270 -21.07 9.54 -4.29
C PHE A 270 -21.20 8.72 -5.58
N SER A 271 -20.61 7.52 -5.62
CA SER A 271 -20.70 6.64 -6.78
C SER A 271 -22.11 6.11 -7.03
N ASP A 272 -22.94 5.98 -5.99
CA ASP A 272 -24.33 5.57 -6.13
C ASP A 272 -25.20 6.74 -6.62
N ILE A 273 -25.01 7.93 -6.04
CA ILE A 273 -25.70 9.17 -6.45
C ILE A 273 -25.41 9.51 -7.91
N GLY A 274 -24.14 9.40 -8.33
CA GLY A 274 -23.72 9.64 -9.71
C GLY A 274 -24.31 8.67 -10.73
N GLN A 275 -24.95 7.57 -10.32
CA GLN A 275 -25.68 6.68 -11.25
C GLN A 275 -27.10 7.17 -11.57
N SER A 276 -27.68 8.01 -10.71
CA SER A 276 -29.01 8.60 -10.88
C SER A 276 -29.00 10.07 -11.26
N SER A 277 -27.89 10.77 -10.99
CA SER A 277 -27.66 12.18 -11.33
C SER A 277 -27.17 12.34 -12.77
N SER A 278 -27.31 13.55 -13.33
CA SER A 278 -26.63 13.97 -14.56
C SER A 278 -25.19 14.42 -14.33
N LEU A 279 -24.76 14.40 -13.06
CA LEU A 279 -23.45 14.77 -12.58
C LEU A 279 -22.63 13.55 -12.15
N THR A 280 -21.37 13.54 -12.56
CA THR A 280 -20.38 12.57 -12.10
C THR A 280 -19.57 13.17 -10.95
N TYR A 281 -19.45 12.40 -9.86
CA TYR A 281 -18.67 12.73 -8.66
C TYR A 281 -17.44 11.82 -8.55
N SER A 282 -16.26 12.38 -8.80
CA SER A 282 -14.98 11.68 -8.67
C SER A 282 -14.26 12.08 -7.39
N VAL A 283 -14.06 11.13 -6.48
CA VAL A 283 -13.54 11.40 -5.13
C VAL A 283 -12.09 10.96 -4.99
N ALA A 284 -11.24 11.81 -4.41
CA ALA A 284 -9.84 11.51 -4.12
C ALA A 284 -9.37 12.10 -2.79
N SER A 285 -8.52 11.36 -2.07
CA SER A 285 -7.84 11.81 -0.87
C SER A 285 -6.61 10.94 -0.61
N LEU A 286 -5.69 11.38 0.26
CA LEU A 286 -4.55 10.55 0.65
C LEU A 286 -4.99 9.26 1.35
N ASP A 287 -6.00 9.35 2.22
CA ASP A 287 -6.55 8.18 2.93
C ASP A 287 -7.19 7.17 1.95
N LEU A 288 -7.91 7.64 0.91
CA LEU A 288 -8.47 6.78 -0.14
C LEU A 288 -7.39 6.16 -1.02
N MET A 289 -6.33 6.90 -1.33
CA MET A 289 -5.19 6.37 -2.08
C MET A 289 -4.49 5.27 -1.28
N SER A 290 -4.24 5.48 0.02
CA SER A 290 -3.74 4.44 0.92
C SER A 290 -4.66 3.23 0.99
N TYR A 291 -5.98 3.44 1.08
CA TYR A 291 -6.97 2.36 1.05
C TYR A 291 -6.88 1.52 -0.23
N ASP A 292 -6.83 2.17 -1.39
CA ASP A 292 -6.75 1.49 -2.69
C ASP A 292 -5.41 0.76 -2.88
N ILE A 293 -4.31 1.34 -2.40
CA ILE A 293 -2.99 0.69 -2.39
C ILE A 293 -3.04 -0.56 -1.50
N ASP A 294 -3.55 -0.46 -0.28
CA ASP A 294 -3.58 -1.58 0.66
C ASP A 294 -4.46 -2.73 0.13
N LYS A 295 -5.68 -2.42 -0.35
CA LYS A 295 -6.58 -3.42 -0.94
C LYS A 295 -5.98 -4.05 -2.20
N GLY A 296 -5.50 -3.22 -3.13
CA GLY A 296 -4.90 -3.70 -4.38
C GLY A 296 -3.65 -4.53 -4.14
N THR A 297 -2.86 -4.18 -3.13
CA THR A 297 -1.63 -4.89 -2.76
C THR A 297 -1.93 -6.29 -2.22
N PHE A 298 -2.93 -6.41 -1.33
CA PHE A 298 -3.32 -7.70 -0.77
C PHE A 298 -3.81 -8.68 -1.84
N ASP A 299 -4.66 -8.21 -2.76
CA ASP A 299 -5.18 -9.03 -3.86
C ASP A 299 -4.06 -9.48 -4.81
N ASN A 300 -3.11 -8.59 -5.11
CA ASN A 300 -1.98 -8.91 -5.98
C ASN A 300 -0.96 -9.84 -5.33
N LEU A 301 -0.77 -9.79 -4.01
CA LEU A 301 0.20 -10.64 -3.29
C LEU A 301 -0.13 -12.14 -3.45
N ILE A 302 -1.40 -12.52 -3.34
CA ILE A 302 -1.82 -13.92 -3.49
C ILE A 302 -1.51 -14.41 -4.90
N ILE A 303 -1.85 -13.61 -5.91
CA ILE A 303 -1.59 -13.90 -7.32
C ILE A 303 -0.08 -14.02 -7.58
N LEU A 304 0.72 -13.09 -7.04
CA LEU A 304 2.17 -13.07 -7.18
C LEU A 304 2.82 -14.33 -6.58
N ILE A 305 2.46 -14.70 -5.36
CA ILE A 305 2.98 -15.91 -4.70
C ILE A 305 2.62 -17.17 -5.49
N LEU A 306 1.38 -17.25 -6.00
CA LEU A 306 0.93 -18.38 -6.80
C LEU A 306 1.75 -18.50 -8.10
N PHE A 307 1.88 -17.41 -8.86
CA PHE A 307 2.66 -17.39 -10.10
C PHE A 307 4.14 -17.66 -9.85
N ALA A 308 4.76 -17.02 -8.84
CA ALA A 308 6.15 -17.24 -8.50
C ALA A 308 6.40 -18.71 -8.11
N THR A 309 5.53 -19.29 -7.29
CA THR A 309 5.61 -20.71 -6.90
C THR A 309 5.46 -21.63 -8.10
N MET A 310 4.55 -21.33 -9.02
CA MET A 310 4.38 -22.10 -10.27
C MET A 310 5.65 -22.08 -11.12
N VAL A 311 6.28 -20.92 -11.30
CA VAL A 311 7.55 -20.77 -12.03
C VAL A 311 8.67 -21.54 -11.34
N VAL A 312 8.79 -21.43 -10.02
CA VAL A 312 9.76 -22.19 -9.20
C VAL A 312 9.59 -23.69 -9.39
N VAL A 313 8.36 -24.19 -9.29
CA VAL A 313 8.04 -25.62 -9.50
C VAL A 313 8.46 -26.07 -10.89
N ALA A 314 8.18 -25.27 -11.92
CA ALA A 314 8.57 -25.58 -13.30
C ALA A 314 10.09 -25.67 -13.47
N LEU A 315 10.84 -24.68 -12.93
CA LEU A 315 12.30 -24.65 -12.99
C LEU A 315 12.92 -25.85 -12.25
N LEU A 316 12.42 -26.16 -11.05
CA LEU A 316 12.88 -27.31 -10.27
C LEU A 316 12.59 -28.62 -10.99
N PHE A 317 11.43 -28.74 -11.62
CA PHE A 317 11.07 -29.93 -12.38
C PHE A 317 12.01 -30.13 -13.58
N VAL A 318 12.37 -29.05 -14.28
CA VAL A 318 13.38 -29.09 -15.35
C VAL A 318 14.77 -29.46 -14.81
N ALA A 319 15.17 -28.91 -13.66
CA ALA A 319 16.48 -29.11 -13.06
C ALA A 319 16.69 -30.54 -12.51
N PHE A 320 15.69 -31.09 -11.83
CA PHE A 320 15.82 -32.37 -11.12
C PHE A 320 15.09 -33.54 -11.79
N ARG A 321 14.09 -33.28 -12.65
CA ARG A 321 13.29 -34.29 -13.38
C ARG A 321 12.67 -35.39 -12.50
N ASN A 322 12.48 -35.10 -11.21
CA ASN A 322 11.94 -36.04 -10.23
C ASN A 322 11.10 -35.28 -9.21
N VAL A 323 9.90 -35.79 -8.90
CA VAL A 323 8.95 -35.20 -7.95
C VAL A 323 9.59 -34.95 -6.58
N LYS A 324 10.38 -35.90 -6.06
CA LYS A 324 11.10 -35.71 -4.79
C LYS A 324 12.09 -34.56 -4.87
N GLY A 325 12.71 -34.38 -6.04
CA GLY A 325 13.65 -33.30 -6.31
C GLY A 325 13.01 -31.91 -6.27
N VAL A 326 11.71 -31.83 -6.56
CA VAL A 326 10.93 -30.58 -6.56
C VAL A 326 10.29 -30.33 -5.19
N LEU A 327 9.69 -31.37 -4.60
CA LEU A 327 8.91 -31.24 -3.37
C LEU A 327 9.75 -30.72 -2.20
N PHE A 328 11.01 -31.18 -2.07
CA PHE A 328 11.87 -30.76 -0.98
C PHE A 328 12.17 -29.24 -1.02
N PRO A 329 12.71 -28.66 -2.10
CA PRO A 329 12.88 -27.20 -2.18
C PRO A 329 11.57 -26.42 -1.97
N VAL A 330 10.47 -26.84 -2.58
CA VAL A 330 9.18 -26.13 -2.48
C VAL A 330 8.65 -26.10 -1.05
N VAL A 331 8.72 -27.22 -0.33
CA VAL A 331 8.27 -27.24 1.07
C VAL A 331 9.18 -26.36 1.94
N SER A 332 10.50 -26.35 1.73
CA SER A 332 11.39 -25.46 2.51
C SER A 332 11.09 -24.00 2.26
N LEU A 333 10.77 -23.65 1.01
CA LEU A 333 10.44 -22.29 0.62
C LEU A 333 9.16 -21.80 1.30
N ASN A 334 8.11 -22.63 1.30
CA ASN A 334 6.87 -22.29 1.97
C ASN A 334 7.05 -22.16 3.48
N VAL A 335 7.84 -23.06 4.10
CA VAL A 335 8.21 -22.94 5.51
C VAL A 335 8.97 -21.63 5.76
N ALA A 336 9.94 -21.28 4.93
CA ALA A 336 10.69 -20.04 5.07
C ALA A 336 9.78 -18.81 4.99
N LEU A 337 8.84 -18.77 4.03
CA LEU A 337 7.83 -17.70 3.94
C LEU A 337 6.95 -17.60 5.19
N VAL A 338 6.46 -18.74 5.71
CA VAL A 338 5.69 -18.78 6.97
C VAL A 338 6.50 -18.23 8.13
N PHE A 339 7.80 -18.55 8.20
CA PHE A 339 8.67 -17.99 9.22
C PHE A 339 8.88 -16.49 9.04
N THR A 340 9.14 -16.03 7.83
CA THR A 340 9.32 -14.60 7.54
C THR A 340 8.07 -13.81 7.93
N TYR A 341 6.93 -14.10 7.32
CA TYR A 341 5.70 -13.36 7.59
C TYR A 341 5.14 -13.61 8.99
N GLY A 342 5.24 -14.84 9.50
CA GLY A 342 4.74 -15.19 10.82
C GLY A 342 5.54 -14.53 11.96
N ILE A 343 6.85 -14.40 11.83
CA ILE A 343 7.67 -13.67 12.82
C ILE A 343 7.36 -12.18 12.76
N LEU A 344 7.28 -11.59 11.55
CA LEU A 344 6.94 -10.18 11.39
C LEU A 344 5.57 -9.86 12.03
N ASN A 345 4.57 -10.69 11.77
CA ASN A 345 3.24 -10.56 12.38
C ASN A 345 3.28 -10.76 13.90
N ALA A 346 3.97 -11.79 14.40
CA ALA A 346 4.05 -12.08 15.83
C ALA A 346 4.76 -10.98 16.64
N ILE A 347 5.67 -10.23 16.03
CA ILE A 347 6.35 -9.07 16.66
C ILE A 347 5.47 -7.81 16.58
N GLY A 348 4.39 -7.83 15.79
CA GLY A 348 3.49 -6.69 15.60
C GLY A 348 4.03 -5.64 14.64
N ILE A 349 4.90 -6.04 13.71
CA ILE A 349 5.37 -5.14 12.65
C ILE A 349 4.21 -4.89 11.70
N GLN A 350 3.94 -3.61 11.43
CA GLN A 350 2.93 -3.20 10.46
C GLN A 350 3.44 -3.52 9.05
N PHE A 351 2.59 -4.12 8.23
CA PHE A 351 2.92 -4.42 6.84
C PHE A 351 2.55 -3.22 5.99
N THR A 352 3.45 -2.76 5.14
CA THR A 352 3.20 -1.74 4.12
C THR A 352 3.17 -2.40 2.74
N ALA A 353 2.83 -1.64 1.70
CA ALA A 353 2.89 -2.16 0.35
C ALA A 353 4.28 -2.69 -0.08
N LEU A 354 5.36 -2.25 0.58
CA LEU A 354 6.73 -2.67 0.28
C LEU A 354 7.01 -4.13 0.70
N GLU A 355 6.38 -4.62 1.77
CA GLU A 355 6.57 -5.99 2.27
C GLU A 355 6.10 -7.07 1.29
N VAL A 356 5.34 -6.69 0.26
CA VAL A 356 4.97 -7.62 -0.82
C VAL A 356 6.16 -8.05 -1.66
N ALA A 357 7.21 -7.22 -1.76
CA ALA A 357 8.44 -7.57 -2.46
C ALA A 357 9.26 -8.65 -1.71
N VAL A 358 9.00 -8.85 -0.41
CA VAL A 358 9.72 -9.84 0.40
C VAL A 358 9.43 -11.26 -0.06
N ALA A 359 8.19 -11.60 -0.39
CA ALA A 359 7.82 -12.94 -0.84
C ALA A 359 8.60 -13.42 -2.08
N PRO A 360 8.60 -12.72 -3.23
CA PRO A 360 9.37 -13.15 -4.40
C PRO A 360 10.88 -13.14 -4.13
N LEU A 361 11.39 -12.22 -3.30
CA LEU A 361 12.81 -12.19 -2.91
C LEU A 361 13.20 -13.45 -2.12
N VAL A 362 12.41 -13.81 -1.10
CA VAL A 362 12.62 -15.03 -0.29
C VAL A 362 12.50 -16.29 -1.16
N LEU A 363 11.53 -16.33 -2.09
CA LEU A 363 11.38 -17.44 -3.02
C LEU A 363 12.60 -17.58 -3.96
N GLY A 364 13.08 -16.46 -4.51
CA GLY A 364 14.22 -16.43 -5.43
C GLY A 364 15.55 -16.78 -4.78
N LEU A 365 15.85 -16.23 -3.60
CA LEU A 365 17.07 -16.59 -2.87
C LEU A 365 16.98 -18.00 -2.28
N GLY A 366 15.80 -18.37 -1.76
CA GLY A 366 15.60 -19.66 -1.13
C GLY A 366 15.69 -20.83 -2.12
N ILE A 367 15.25 -20.66 -3.37
CA ILE A 367 15.37 -21.72 -4.40
C ILE A 367 16.83 -21.95 -4.76
N ASP A 368 17.63 -20.88 -4.90
CA ASP A 368 19.06 -20.99 -5.20
C ASP A 368 19.77 -21.78 -4.09
N TYR A 369 19.51 -21.41 -2.83
CA TYR A 369 20.09 -22.11 -1.67
C TYR A 369 19.66 -23.58 -1.63
N ALA A 370 18.38 -23.87 -1.85
CA ALA A 370 17.86 -25.22 -1.88
C ALA A 370 18.50 -26.07 -2.99
N ILE A 371 18.65 -25.53 -4.21
CA ILE A 371 19.27 -26.21 -5.35
C ILE A 371 20.74 -26.50 -5.06
N HIS A 372 21.51 -25.52 -4.58
CA HIS A 372 22.92 -25.70 -4.26
C HIS A 372 23.11 -26.77 -3.18
N LEU A 373 22.34 -26.69 -2.10
CA LEU A 373 22.40 -27.63 -1.00
C LEU A 373 22.03 -29.05 -1.44
N GLN A 374 20.97 -29.19 -2.23
CA GLN A 374 20.53 -30.49 -2.74
C GLN A 374 21.52 -31.11 -3.73
N ARG A 375 22.13 -30.31 -4.61
CA ARG A 375 23.20 -30.78 -5.52
C ARG A 375 24.43 -31.22 -4.74
N SER A 376 24.84 -30.45 -3.73
CA SER A 376 25.97 -30.82 -2.87
C SER A 376 25.68 -32.10 -2.09
N PHE A 377 24.47 -32.24 -1.54
CA PHE A 377 24.04 -33.47 -0.88
C PHE A 377 24.08 -34.66 -1.85
N ALA A 378 23.54 -34.52 -3.06
CA ALA A 378 23.56 -35.59 -4.06
C ALA A 378 25.00 -36.00 -4.44
N TYR A 379 25.93 -35.03 -4.52
CA TYR A 379 27.34 -35.29 -4.72
C TYR A 379 27.94 -36.13 -3.56
N HIS A 380 27.82 -35.68 -2.31
CA HIS A 380 28.38 -36.42 -1.16
C HIS A 380 27.67 -37.75 -0.91
N ARG A 381 26.38 -37.86 -1.24
CA ARG A 381 25.60 -39.08 -1.09
C ARG A 381 26.11 -40.22 -1.98
N ASN A 382 26.68 -39.90 -3.14
CA ASN A 382 27.30 -40.90 -4.02
C ASN A 382 28.65 -41.39 -3.50
N ASN A 383 29.28 -40.63 -2.60
CA ASN A 383 30.62 -40.89 -2.08
C ASN A 383 30.63 -41.37 -0.62
N THR A 384 29.49 -41.34 0.06
CA THR A 384 29.35 -41.62 1.50
C THR A 384 28.11 -42.48 1.77
N ASP A 385 28.27 -43.57 2.50
CA ASP A 385 27.18 -44.50 2.81
C ASP A 385 26.22 -43.98 3.90
N ASP A 386 26.70 -43.14 4.81
CA ASP A 386 25.83 -42.47 5.79
C ASP A 386 25.16 -41.22 5.21
N VAL A 387 23.83 -41.17 5.35
CA VAL A 387 23.00 -40.07 4.85
C VAL A 387 23.21 -38.82 5.71
N ALA A 388 23.39 -38.98 7.02
CA ALA A 388 23.60 -37.84 7.91
C ALA A 388 24.96 -37.19 7.64
N GLU A 389 26.01 -37.99 7.46
CA GLU A 389 27.33 -37.52 7.05
C GLU A 389 27.29 -36.79 5.69
N ALA A 390 26.61 -37.35 4.68
CA ALA A 390 26.47 -36.70 3.38
C ALA A 390 25.82 -35.31 3.45
N TRP A 391 24.80 -35.13 4.31
CA TRP A 391 24.17 -33.84 4.55
C TRP A 391 25.08 -32.86 5.28
N MET A 392 25.78 -33.31 6.33
CA MET A 392 26.68 -32.45 7.08
C MET A 392 27.87 -31.99 6.23
N ARG A 393 28.45 -32.86 5.40
CA ARG A 393 29.50 -32.49 4.42
C ARG A 393 28.98 -31.46 3.42
N ALA A 394 27.76 -31.64 2.91
CA ALA A 394 27.12 -30.66 2.02
C ALA A 394 26.94 -29.29 2.68
N CYS A 395 26.53 -29.24 3.95
CA CYS A 395 26.46 -28.00 4.73
C CYS A 395 27.84 -27.38 4.92
N GLY A 396 28.87 -28.18 5.26
CA GLY A 396 30.25 -27.71 5.42
C GLY A 396 30.78 -27.06 4.15
N LYS A 397 30.61 -27.73 3.00
CA LYS A 397 31.00 -27.22 1.68
C LYS A 397 30.37 -25.87 1.32
N LEU A 398 29.09 -25.70 1.67
CA LEU A 398 28.31 -24.52 1.29
C LEU A 398 28.23 -23.44 2.38
N SER A 399 28.76 -23.71 3.57
CA SER A 399 28.70 -22.79 4.71
C SER A 399 29.25 -21.40 4.37
N VAL A 400 30.47 -21.33 3.85
CA VAL A 400 31.12 -20.07 3.48
C VAL A 400 30.44 -19.37 2.30
N PRO A 401 30.20 -20.00 1.12
CA PRO A 401 29.58 -19.27 0.01
C PRO A 401 28.14 -18.81 0.30
N LEU A 402 27.34 -19.61 1.02
CA LEU A 402 25.98 -19.20 1.39
C LEU A 402 25.98 -18.13 2.48
N SER A 403 26.89 -18.21 3.47
CA SER A 403 27.01 -17.16 4.48
C SER A 403 27.41 -15.82 3.87
N LEU A 404 28.34 -15.83 2.91
CA LEU A 404 28.73 -14.63 2.19
C LEU A 404 27.55 -14.06 1.40
N ALA A 405 26.78 -14.91 0.71
CA ALA A 405 25.59 -14.48 -0.03
C ALA A 405 24.57 -13.79 0.91
N VAL A 406 24.29 -14.38 2.08
CA VAL A 406 23.40 -13.78 3.08
C VAL A 406 23.93 -12.43 3.55
N VAL A 407 25.22 -12.33 3.91
CA VAL A 407 25.82 -11.08 4.36
C VAL A 407 25.75 -10.01 3.27
N THR A 408 26.00 -10.38 2.01
CA THR A 408 25.90 -9.42 0.90
C THR A 408 24.46 -8.98 0.63
N THR A 409 23.47 -9.87 0.79
CA THR A 409 22.05 -9.52 0.63
C THR A 409 21.57 -8.62 1.76
N VAL A 410 22.02 -8.83 3.00
CA VAL A 410 21.65 -7.98 4.15
C VAL A 410 22.33 -6.62 4.08
N ALA A 411 23.53 -6.54 3.50
CA ALA A 411 24.29 -5.30 3.37
C ALA A 411 23.90 -4.45 2.16
N ALA A 412 23.23 -5.04 1.16
CA ALA A 412 22.71 -4.37 -0.02
C ALA A 412 21.31 -3.83 0.25
#